data_AF-A0A9W6VA74-F1
#
_entry.id   AF-A0A9W6VA74-F1
#
_cell.length_a   1.000
_cell.length_b   1.000
_cell.length_c   1.000
_cell.angle_alpha   90.00
_cell.angle_beta   90.00
_cell.angle_gamma   90.00
#
_symmetry.space_group_name_H-M   'P 1'
#
loop_
_entity.id
_entity.type
_entity.pdbx_description
1 polymer ?
#
loop_
_entity_poly.entity_id
_entity_poly.type
_entity_poly.pdbx_seq_one_letter_code
_entity_poly.pdbx_strand_id
1 'polypeptide(L)'
;MAIPGNLTAITVTGHYVYTDGSPGVGTVTFFPTGGVWLKDATAPATVVAKKVTATLDGTGAFSVVLPATDDPDVTPTATTYDVVETIGGVTREYSISLLSTETPVDLATKAPVAPSGSVSQLVVKVNGKLPNGSGEVTLVPGDIGAADATATTNALAGKSATGHTHSIANVTGLQTALDGKATAYTVQALTDSSTLAVDASLGRHFRVTLGGNRTLAAPTNGTDGQMLLVELKQDGTGNRTLALGTGIVLGDDVSTVVLSTGAGKSDYLLMLYNAAQTKWVVLGIMHGYTL
;
A
#
# COMPACT_ATOMS: atom_id res chain seq x y z
N MET A 1 -46.30 -34.42 50.50
CA MET A 1 -46.75 -35.25 49.36
C MET A 1 -45.54 -36.05 48.93
N ALA A 2 -45.63 -37.38 48.86
CA ALA A 2 -44.49 -38.23 48.52
C ALA A 2 -43.97 -37.91 47.13
N ILE A 3 -42.65 -38.04 46.93
CA ILE A 3 -42.02 -38.03 45.61
C ILE A 3 -42.71 -39.13 44.77
N PRO A 4 -43.03 -38.90 43.48
CA PRO A 4 -43.52 -39.95 42.59
C PRO A 4 -42.66 -41.22 42.70
N GLY A 5 -43.30 -42.40 42.83
CA GLY A 5 -42.63 -43.65 43.23
C GLY A 5 -41.64 -44.24 42.21
N ASN A 6 -41.51 -43.62 41.04
CA ASN A 6 -40.57 -43.95 39.98
C ASN A 6 -39.28 -43.11 40.01
N LEU A 7 -39.22 -42.03 40.79
CA LEU A 7 -37.98 -41.26 40.94
C LEU A 7 -37.07 -41.90 41.99
N THR A 8 -35.79 -42.06 41.64
CA THR A 8 -34.73 -42.47 42.55
C THR A 8 -34.52 -41.39 43.59
N ALA A 9 -34.74 -41.74 44.85
CA ALA A 9 -34.70 -40.82 45.97
C ALA A 9 -33.43 -41.03 46.80
N ILE A 10 -32.65 -39.96 46.97
CA ILE A 10 -31.41 -39.94 47.77
C ILE A 10 -31.69 -39.22 49.09
N THR A 11 -31.34 -39.86 50.21
CA THR A 11 -31.37 -39.19 51.52
C THR A 11 -30.08 -38.40 51.70
N VAL A 12 -30.20 -37.10 51.92
CA VAL A 12 -29.10 -36.18 52.24
C VAL A 12 -29.21 -35.78 53.70
N THR A 13 -28.11 -35.94 54.42
CA THR A 13 -27.99 -35.58 55.84
C THR A 13 -26.91 -34.53 56.05
N GLY A 14 -26.94 -33.85 57.17
CA GLY A 14 -25.82 -33.04 57.64
C GLY A 14 -25.97 -32.68 59.11
N HIS A 15 -24.85 -32.35 59.75
CA HIS A 15 -24.79 -32.02 61.17
C HIS A 15 -23.87 -30.82 61.37
N TYR A 16 -24.42 -29.73 61.89
CA TYR A 16 -23.70 -28.47 62.10
C TYR A 16 -23.52 -28.24 63.58
N VAL A 17 -22.29 -27.90 63.96
CA VAL A 17 -21.90 -27.54 65.32
C VAL A 17 -21.15 -26.23 65.24
N TYR A 18 -21.47 -25.30 66.13
CA TYR A 18 -20.68 -24.08 66.28
C TYR A 18 -19.30 -24.41 66.88
N THR A 19 -18.37 -23.45 66.80
CA THR A 19 -17.01 -23.63 67.33
C THR A 19 -16.95 -23.87 68.83
N ASP A 20 -18.03 -23.54 69.55
CA ASP A 20 -18.18 -23.76 70.99
C ASP A 20 -18.80 -25.13 71.34
N GLY A 21 -19.09 -25.98 70.35
CA GLY A 21 -19.69 -27.29 70.53
C GLY A 21 -21.21 -27.29 70.64
N SER A 22 -21.87 -26.12 70.61
CA SER A 22 -23.32 -26.05 70.61
C SER A 22 -23.93 -26.39 69.24
N PRO A 23 -25.14 -26.98 69.19
CA PRO A 23 -25.82 -27.26 67.94
C PRO A 23 -26.01 -26.03 67.05
N GLY A 24 -25.69 -26.18 65.76
CA GLY A 24 -25.97 -25.17 64.74
C GLY A 24 -27.48 -24.89 64.66
N VAL A 25 -27.86 -23.64 64.40
CA VAL A 25 -29.26 -23.25 64.18
C VAL A 25 -29.35 -22.56 62.83
N GLY A 26 -30.27 -23.01 61.98
CA GLY A 26 -30.37 -22.47 60.63
C GLY A 26 -31.15 -23.36 59.68
N THR A 27 -30.95 -23.12 58.38
CA THR A 27 -31.59 -23.88 57.31
C THR A 27 -30.58 -24.26 56.23
N VAL A 28 -30.85 -25.38 55.57
CA VAL A 28 -30.18 -25.82 54.35
C VAL A 28 -31.22 -25.92 53.25
N THR A 29 -31.05 -25.15 52.18
CA THR A 29 -31.98 -25.12 51.04
C THR A 29 -31.34 -25.72 49.82
N PHE A 30 -32.06 -26.63 49.17
CA PHE A 30 -31.69 -27.26 47.91
C PHE A 30 -32.61 -26.77 46.80
N PHE A 31 -32.04 -26.40 45.67
CA PHE A 31 -32.78 -25.97 44.48
C PHE A 31 -32.10 -26.51 43.22
N PRO A 32 -32.81 -27.20 42.30
CA PRO A 32 -32.21 -27.65 41.05
C PRO A 32 -31.63 -26.46 40.26
N THR A 33 -30.35 -26.56 39.87
CA THR A 33 -29.66 -25.49 39.14
C THR A 33 -30.38 -25.21 37.82
N GLY A 34 -30.64 -23.93 37.51
CA GLY A 34 -31.38 -23.53 36.31
C GLY A 34 -32.92 -23.50 36.45
N GLY A 35 -33.47 -23.82 37.63
CA GLY A 35 -34.88 -23.53 37.98
C GLY A 35 -35.92 -24.32 37.20
N VAL A 36 -35.63 -25.57 36.86
CA VAL A 36 -36.38 -26.28 35.81
C VAL A 36 -37.59 -27.06 36.32
N TRP A 37 -38.65 -27.08 35.50
CA TRP A 37 -39.80 -27.95 35.65
C TRP A 37 -39.36 -29.38 35.36
N LEU A 38 -39.38 -30.27 36.35
CA LEU A 38 -39.03 -31.68 36.18
C LEU A 38 -40.27 -32.39 35.61
N LYS A 39 -40.17 -32.98 34.43
CA LYS A 39 -41.20 -33.86 33.90
C LYS A 39 -40.80 -35.30 34.20
N ASP A 40 -41.74 -36.01 34.81
CA ASP A 40 -41.71 -37.46 34.87
C ASP A 40 -41.93 -37.99 33.44
N ALA A 41 -40.97 -38.75 32.92
CA ALA A 41 -41.02 -39.29 31.56
C ALA A 41 -42.01 -40.47 31.43
N THR A 42 -42.41 -41.10 32.54
CA THR A 42 -43.22 -42.34 32.55
C THR A 42 -44.63 -42.16 33.13
N ALA A 43 -44.94 -41.04 33.80
CA ALA A 43 -46.30 -40.63 34.17
C ALA A 43 -46.63 -39.19 33.72
N PRO A 44 -47.90 -38.85 33.40
CA PRO A 44 -48.29 -37.51 32.97
C PRO A 44 -48.37 -36.53 34.16
N ALA A 45 -47.26 -36.34 34.88
CA ALA A 45 -47.12 -35.40 35.97
C ALA A 45 -46.00 -34.38 35.66
N THR A 46 -46.33 -33.10 35.77
CA THR A 46 -45.32 -32.03 35.79
C THR A 46 -44.92 -31.82 37.24
N VAL A 47 -43.69 -32.18 37.60
CA VAL A 47 -43.11 -31.95 38.92
C VAL A 47 -42.47 -30.55 38.91
N VAL A 48 -43.20 -29.58 39.47
CA VAL A 48 -42.67 -28.21 39.62
C VAL A 48 -41.53 -28.23 40.63
N ALA A 49 -40.34 -27.75 40.26
CA ALA A 49 -39.21 -27.65 41.18
C ALA A 49 -39.58 -26.73 42.35
N LYS A 50 -39.69 -27.32 43.54
CA LYS A 50 -39.87 -26.59 44.79
C LYS A 50 -38.51 -26.47 45.46
N LYS A 51 -38.18 -25.30 45.99
CA LYS A 51 -37.08 -25.16 46.96
C LYS A 51 -37.35 -26.10 48.13
N VAL A 52 -36.43 -27.03 48.36
CA VAL A 52 -36.52 -27.94 49.51
C VAL A 52 -35.65 -27.36 50.60
N THR A 53 -36.28 -26.82 51.64
CA THR A 53 -35.59 -26.24 52.79
C THR A 53 -35.73 -27.18 53.98
N ALA A 54 -34.60 -27.65 54.50
CA ALA A 54 -34.51 -28.39 55.75
C ALA A 54 -34.07 -27.43 56.86
N THR A 55 -34.81 -27.40 57.96
CA THR A 55 -34.42 -26.68 59.18
C THR A 55 -33.62 -27.62 60.07
N LEU A 56 -32.53 -27.12 60.65
CA LEU A 56 -31.77 -27.91 61.62
C LEU A 56 -32.63 -28.22 62.86
N ASP A 57 -32.57 -29.46 63.34
CA ASP A 57 -33.25 -29.88 64.56
C ASP A 57 -32.51 -29.41 65.82
N GLY A 58 -33.00 -29.79 67.00
CA GLY A 58 -32.40 -29.43 68.30
C GLY A 58 -30.99 -29.97 68.53
N THR A 59 -30.49 -30.84 67.66
CA THR A 59 -29.12 -31.37 67.66
C THR A 59 -28.23 -30.73 66.58
N GLY A 60 -28.77 -29.83 65.76
CA GLY A 60 -28.05 -29.19 64.65
C GLY A 60 -28.00 -30.07 63.41
N ALA A 61 -28.80 -31.14 63.37
CA ALA A 61 -28.86 -32.08 62.26
C ALA A 61 -30.01 -31.76 61.31
N PHE A 62 -29.90 -32.21 60.07
CA PHE A 62 -31.04 -32.33 59.16
C PHE A 62 -30.99 -33.65 58.39
N SER A 63 -32.16 -34.08 57.92
CA SER A 63 -32.31 -35.19 56.98
C SER A 63 -33.40 -34.82 55.98
N VAL A 64 -33.09 -34.91 54.69
CA VAL A 64 -34.01 -34.56 53.62
C VAL A 64 -33.86 -35.55 52.46
N VAL A 65 -34.97 -35.85 51.81
CA VAL A 65 -34.99 -36.74 50.65
C VAL A 65 -35.10 -35.90 49.38
N LEU A 66 -34.15 -36.06 48.47
CA LEU A 66 -34.06 -35.35 47.19
C LEU A 66 -34.00 -36.36 46.04
N PRO A 67 -34.63 -36.08 44.89
CA PRO A 67 -34.42 -36.87 43.67
C PRO A 67 -32.95 -36.87 43.24
N ALA A 68 -32.47 -38.00 42.70
CA ALA A 68 -31.16 -38.08 42.08
C ALA A 68 -31.06 -37.17 40.85
N THR A 69 -29.90 -36.58 40.63
CA THR A 69 -29.59 -35.67 39.50
C THR A 69 -29.37 -36.40 38.17
N ASP A 70 -29.05 -37.69 38.21
CA ASP A 70 -28.85 -38.57 37.05
C ASP A 70 -30.05 -39.50 36.78
N ASP A 71 -31.20 -39.23 37.42
CA ASP A 71 -32.38 -40.07 37.24
C ASP A 71 -32.88 -40.02 35.78
N PRO A 72 -32.99 -41.18 35.10
CA PRO A 72 -33.34 -41.24 33.68
C PRO A 72 -34.79 -40.80 33.39
N ASP A 73 -35.66 -40.81 34.39
CA ASP A 73 -37.07 -40.46 34.23
C ASP A 73 -37.33 -38.94 34.41
N VAL A 74 -36.29 -38.13 34.62
CA VAL A 74 -36.39 -36.68 34.83
C VAL A 74 -35.95 -35.90 33.59
N THR A 75 -36.87 -35.12 33.02
CA THR A 75 -36.58 -34.20 31.89
C THR A 75 -36.95 -32.75 32.20
N PRO A 76 -36.08 -31.75 31.94
CA PRO A 76 -34.69 -31.92 31.51
C PRO A 76 -33.83 -32.45 32.65
N THR A 77 -32.78 -33.18 32.31
CA THR A 77 -31.84 -33.77 33.27
C THR A 77 -31.22 -32.65 34.11
N ALA A 78 -31.64 -32.51 35.37
CA ALA A 78 -31.09 -31.53 36.29
C ALA A 78 -29.69 -31.98 36.67
N THR A 79 -28.65 -31.34 36.12
CA THR A 79 -27.28 -31.82 36.26
C THR A 79 -26.69 -31.61 37.66
N THR A 80 -27.24 -30.68 38.46
CA THR A 80 -26.80 -30.34 39.83
C THR A 80 -27.92 -29.71 40.68
N TYR A 81 -27.75 -29.70 42.00
CA TYR A 81 -28.49 -28.86 42.96
C TYR A 81 -27.63 -27.70 43.43
N ASP A 82 -28.19 -26.49 43.45
CA ASP A 82 -27.67 -25.37 44.23
C ASP A 82 -28.07 -25.57 45.70
N VAL A 83 -27.06 -25.55 46.56
CA VAL A 83 -27.16 -25.71 48.02
C VAL A 83 -26.87 -24.36 48.65
N VAL A 84 -27.83 -23.85 49.41
CA VAL A 84 -27.68 -22.64 50.22
C VAL A 84 -27.82 -23.03 51.67
N GLU A 85 -26.72 -22.97 52.40
CA GLU A 85 -26.72 -23.17 53.85
C GLU A 85 -26.69 -21.83 54.56
N THR A 86 -27.60 -21.61 55.49
CA THR A 86 -27.64 -20.41 56.33
C THR A 86 -27.68 -20.84 57.79
N ILE A 87 -26.52 -20.88 58.44
CA ILE A 87 -26.34 -21.36 59.82
C ILE A 87 -25.81 -20.20 60.67
N GLY A 88 -26.50 -19.86 61.76
CA GLY A 88 -26.10 -18.77 62.66
C GLY A 88 -25.99 -17.40 61.99
N GLY A 89 -26.68 -17.19 60.86
CA GLY A 89 -26.60 -15.96 60.07
C GLY A 89 -25.46 -15.91 59.05
N VAL A 90 -24.63 -16.95 58.94
CA VAL A 90 -23.60 -17.09 57.89
C VAL A 90 -24.16 -17.92 56.75
N THR A 91 -24.04 -17.41 55.53
CA THR A 91 -24.51 -18.10 54.32
C THR A 91 -23.34 -18.58 53.47
N ARG A 92 -23.43 -19.84 53.02
CA ARG A 92 -22.57 -20.38 51.95
C ARG A 92 -23.42 -20.99 50.85
N GLU A 93 -22.98 -20.81 49.61
CA GLU A 93 -23.67 -21.29 48.40
C GLU A 93 -22.68 -22.04 47.51
N TYR A 94 -23.11 -23.20 47.02
CA TYR A 94 -22.34 -24.08 46.14
C TYR A 94 -23.27 -25.08 45.46
N SER A 95 -22.80 -25.78 44.42
CA SER A 95 -23.59 -26.81 43.76
C SER A 95 -23.08 -28.21 44.06
N ILE A 96 -23.96 -29.22 44.07
CA ILE A 96 -23.63 -30.65 44.23
C ILE A 96 -24.35 -31.48 43.17
N SER A 97 -23.80 -32.65 42.82
CA SER A 97 -24.53 -33.71 42.11
C SER A 97 -24.98 -34.78 43.10
N LEU A 98 -26.16 -35.35 42.93
CA LEU A 98 -26.62 -36.51 43.71
C LEU A 98 -26.84 -37.67 42.75
N LEU A 99 -26.05 -38.73 42.85
CA LEU A 99 -26.15 -39.85 41.91
C LEU A 99 -27.07 -40.93 42.46
N SER A 100 -27.82 -41.58 41.57
CA SER A 100 -28.77 -42.67 41.84
C SER A 100 -28.15 -43.87 42.58
N THR A 101 -26.82 -43.98 42.55
CA THR A 101 -26.03 -45.02 43.22
C THR A 101 -25.56 -44.66 44.63
N GLU A 102 -25.75 -43.42 45.07
CA GLU A 102 -25.34 -42.96 46.40
C GLU A 102 -26.31 -43.44 47.48
N THR A 103 -25.81 -43.82 48.66
CA THR A 103 -26.65 -44.29 49.77
C THR A 103 -26.09 -43.84 51.13
N PRO A 104 -26.98 -43.31 51.99
CA PRO A 104 -27.19 -41.87 52.22
C PRO A 104 -25.96 -40.96 52.04
N VAL A 105 -26.18 -39.70 51.65
CA VAL A 105 -25.10 -38.72 51.43
C VAL A 105 -25.01 -37.76 52.62
N ASP A 106 -23.87 -37.75 53.31
CA ASP A 106 -23.55 -36.67 54.24
C ASP A 106 -23.02 -35.46 53.46
N LEU A 107 -23.74 -34.34 53.54
CA LEU A 107 -23.42 -33.09 52.88
C LEU A 107 -22.03 -32.56 53.26
N ALA A 108 -21.53 -32.85 54.47
CA ALA A 108 -20.19 -32.45 54.91
C ALA A 108 -19.07 -33.17 54.14
N THR A 109 -19.35 -34.35 53.59
CA THR A 109 -18.38 -35.16 52.82
C THR A 109 -18.48 -34.95 51.31
N LYS A 110 -19.54 -34.27 50.85
CA LYS A 110 -19.81 -34.11 49.43
C LYS A 110 -19.00 -32.96 48.84
N ALA A 111 -18.18 -33.26 47.84
CA ALA A 111 -17.42 -32.25 47.12
C ALA A 111 -18.35 -31.34 46.29
N PRO A 112 -18.15 -30.00 46.34
CA PRO A 112 -18.82 -29.09 45.42
C PRO A 112 -18.49 -29.42 43.96
N VAL A 113 -19.46 -29.22 43.08
CA VAL A 113 -19.29 -29.29 41.62
C VAL A 113 -19.55 -27.92 41.01
N ALA A 114 -18.94 -27.65 39.85
CA ALA A 114 -19.25 -26.42 39.12
C ALA A 114 -20.73 -26.44 38.70
N PRO A 115 -21.48 -25.32 38.88
CA PRO A 115 -22.85 -25.23 38.40
C PRO A 115 -22.87 -25.48 36.89
N SER A 116 -23.63 -26.49 36.46
CA SER A 116 -23.77 -26.77 35.04
C SER A 116 -24.82 -25.81 34.45
N GLY A 117 -24.36 -24.65 33.99
CA GLY A 117 -25.14 -23.72 33.18
C GLY A 117 -24.97 -22.25 33.59
N SER A 118 -24.39 -21.46 32.68
CA SER A 118 -24.25 -19.98 32.66
C SER A 118 -23.04 -19.40 33.41
N VAL A 119 -22.01 -18.80 32.80
CA VAL A 119 -21.87 -18.14 31.48
C VAL A 119 -20.43 -18.28 30.97
N SER A 120 -20.25 -18.74 29.73
CA SER A 120 -19.08 -18.37 28.94
C SER A 120 -19.26 -16.90 28.54
N GLN A 121 -18.53 -15.95 29.14
CA GLN A 121 -18.39 -14.62 28.54
C GLN A 121 -17.65 -14.79 27.21
N LEU A 122 -18.40 -14.64 26.13
CA LEU A 122 -18.01 -15.10 24.81
C LEU A 122 -17.48 -13.93 23.97
N VAL A 123 -16.26 -13.46 24.24
CA VAL A 123 -15.43 -13.07 23.10
C VAL A 123 -15.10 -14.38 22.40
N VAL A 124 -15.98 -14.82 21.49
CA VAL A 124 -15.83 -16.13 20.87
C VAL A 124 -14.55 -16.12 20.05
N LYS A 125 -14.33 -15.06 19.27
CA LYS A 125 -13.15 -14.83 18.44
C LYS A 125 -13.00 -13.34 18.16
N VAL A 126 -11.78 -12.83 18.06
CA VAL A 126 -11.48 -11.54 17.39
C VAL A 126 -10.71 -11.86 16.12
N ASN A 127 -11.28 -11.48 14.98
CA ASN A 127 -10.78 -11.79 13.64
C ASN A 127 -10.32 -13.26 13.44
N GLY A 128 -11.09 -14.21 14.00
CA GLY A 128 -10.82 -15.65 13.90
C GLY A 128 -9.92 -16.25 14.98
N LYS A 129 -9.32 -15.43 15.85
CA LYS A 129 -8.46 -15.90 16.97
C LYS A 129 -9.25 -16.06 18.27
N LEU A 130 -9.03 -17.19 18.93
CA LEU A 130 -9.63 -17.54 20.22
C LEU A 130 -8.86 -16.87 21.38
N PRO A 131 -9.51 -16.60 22.52
CA PRO A 131 -8.83 -16.15 23.73
C PRO A 131 -7.93 -17.25 24.33
N ASN A 132 -6.87 -16.84 25.03
CA ASN A 132 -6.02 -17.75 25.82
C ASN A 132 -6.67 -18.10 27.17
N GLY A 133 -5.98 -18.91 27.98
CA GLY A 133 -6.46 -19.37 29.30
C GLY A 133 -6.69 -18.27 30.35
N SER A 134 -6.27 -17.03 30.07
CA SER A 134 -6.50 -15.85 30.90
C SER A 134 -7.49 -14.86 30.27
N GLY A 135 -8.10 -15.20 29.12
CA GLY A 135 -9.11 -14.39 28.44
C GLY A 135 -8.54 -13.34 27.48
N GLU A 136 -7.22 -13.31 27.26
CA GLU A 136 -6.59 -12.36 26.33
C GLU A 136 -6.61 -12.90 24.89
N VAL A 137 -6.88 -12.02 23.91
CA VAL A 137 -6.80 -12.35 22.48
C VAL A 137 -5.61 -11.62 21.86
N THR A 138 -4.57 -12.37 21.48
CA THR A 138 -3.41 -11.82 20.77
C THR A 138 -3.70 -11.72 19.28
N LEU A 139 -3.55 -10.52 18.71
CA LEU A 139 -3.65 -10.26 17.28
C LEU A 139 -2.26 -9.91 16.73
N VAL A 140 -1.89 -10.49 15.59
CA VAL A 140 -0.71 -10.05 14.82
C VAL A 140 -1.14 -9.11 13.68
N PRO A 141 -0.24 -8.34 13.04
CA PRO A 141 -0.60 -7.41 11.97
C PRO A 141 -1.44 -8.04 10.84
N GLY A 142 -1.18 -9.31 10.50
CA GLY A 142 -1.98 -10.06 9.53
C GLY A 142 -3.42 -10.35 9.98
N ASP A 143 -3.68 -10.39 11.29
CA ASP A 143 -5.01 -10.63 11.87
C ASP A 143 -5.89 -9.37 11.91
N ILE A 144 -5.45 -8.21 11.44
CA ILE A 144 -6.30 -6.98 11.46
C ILE A 144 -6.39 -6.30 10.10
N GLY A 145 -5.83 -6.91 9.05
CA GLY A 145 -5.78 -6.30 7.72
C GLY A 145 -4.94 -5.01 7.67
N ALA A 146 -4.16 -4.73 8.73
CA ALA A 146 -3.14 -3.71 8.66
C ALA A 146 -2.16 -4.16 7.57
N ALA A 147 -1.94 -3.30 6.57
CA ALA A 147 -0.91 -3.54 5.58
C ALA A 147 0.37 -3.88 6.33
N ASP A 148 0.91 -5.09 6.09
CA ASP A 148 2.18 -5.50 6.65
C ASP A 148 3.20 -4.41 6.31
N ALA A 149 3.65 -3.68 7.32
CA ALA A 149 4.60 -2.59 7.13
C ALA A 149 5.85 -3.09 6.39
N THR A 150 6.18 -4.37 6.53
CA THR A 150 7.22 -5.06 5.76
C THR A 150 6.88 -5.15 4.27
N ALA A 151 5.65 -5.54 3.92
CA ALA A 151 5.20 -5.57 2.53
C ALA A 151 5.18 -4.17 1.88
N THR A 152 4.73 -3.15 2.61
CA THR A 152 4.80 -1.75 2.13
C THR A 152 6.24 -1.28 2.00
N THR A 153 7.11 -1.53 2.98
CA THR A 153 8.53 -1.18 2.94
C THR A 153 9.25 -1.90 1.79
N ASN A 154 8.96 -3.19 1.55
CA ASN A 154 9.53 -3.94 0.43
C ASN A 154 9.03 -3.41 -0.92
N ALA A 155 7.73 -3.09 -1.02
CA ALA A 155 7.16 -2.49 -2.23
C ALA A 155 7.76 -1.11 -2.51
N LEU A 156 8.09 -0.32 -1.49
CA LEU A 156 8.67 1.01 -1.63
C LEU A 156 10.19 0.96 -1.88
N ALA A 157 10.91 0.02 -1.25
CA ALA A 157 12.34 -0.19 -1.45
C ALA A 157 12.67 -0.54 -2.91
N GLY A 158 11.74 -1.20 -3.63
CA GLY A 158 11.87 -1.49 -5.05
C GLY A 158 11.54 -0.32 -6.00
N LYS A 159 11.06 0.83 -5.49
CA LYS A 159 10.54 1.94 -6.31
C LYS A 159 11.51 3.10 -6.52
N SER A 160 12.78 2.88 -6.20
CA SER A 160 13.92 3.75 -6.54
C SER A 160 14.15 4.95 -5.61
N ALA A 161 15.17 4.85 -4.75
CA ALA A 161 15.84 6.01 -4.14
C ALA A 161 17.35 6.07 -4.42
N THR A 162 17.95 5.07 -5.09
CA THR A 162 19.43 4.97 -5.18
C THR A 162 19.97 5.08 -6.61
N GLY A 163 19.11 5.17 -7.63
CA GLY A 163 19.58 5.34 -9.00
C GLY A 163 18.49 5.11 -10.02
N HIS A 164 17.94 6.19 -10.58
CA HIS A 164 17.37 6.13 -11.91
C HIS A 164 18.01 7.21 -12.77
N THR A 165 18.34 6.84 -13.99
CA THR A 165 18.94 7.72 -15.00
C THR A 165 18.15 7.58 -16.27
N HIS A 166 17.98 8.68 -17.01
CA HIS A 166 17.41 8.64 -18.35
C HIS A 166 18.50 8.78 -19.39
N SER A 167 18.72 7.75 -20.20
CA SER A 167 19.47 7.93 -21.45
C SER A 167 18.63 8.73 -22.44
N ILE A 168 19.27 9.41 -23.39
CA ILE A 168 18.58 10.14 -24.45
C ILE A 168 17.61 9.25 -25.24
N ALA A 169 17.92 7.95 -25.37
CA ALA A 169 17.08 6.94 -25.99
C ALA A 169 15.72 6.74 -25.29
N ASN A 170 15.57 7.19 -24.04
CA ASN A 170 14.31 7.09 -23.31
C ASN A 170 13.29 8.14 -23.74
N VAL A 171 13.70 9.13 -24.56
CA VAL A 171 12.81 10.16 -25.09
C VAL A 171 12.76 10.01 -26.61
N THR A 172 11.69 9.39 -27.09
CA THR A 172 11.44 9.18 -28.52
C THR A 172 11.56 10.49 -29.29
N GLY A 173 12.45 10.54 -30.28
CA GLY A 173 12.67 11.70 -31.15
C GLY A 173 13.64 12.75 -30.63
N LEU A 174 14.13 12.66 -29.38
CA LEU A 174 15.04 13.67 -28.82
C LEU A 174 16.39 13.70 -29.55
N GLN A 175 16.98 12.55 -29.86
CA GLN A 175 18.25 12.48 -30.59
C GLN A 175 18.16 13.20 -31.95
N THR A 176 17.14 12.86 -32.75
CA THR A 176 16.90 13.50 -34.05
C THR A 176 16.65 15.01 -33.92
N ALA A 177 15.92 15.44 -32.88
CA ALA A 177 15.69 16.86 -32.64
C ALA A 177 16.99 17.61 -32.31
N LEU A 178 17.88 17.03 -31.49
CA LEU A 178 19.18 17.62 -31.18
C LEU A 178 20.12 17.63 -32.39
N ASP A 179 20.16 16.54 -33.15
CA ASP A 179 20.97 16.44 -34.37
C ASP A 179 20.50 17.49 -35.40
N GLY A 180 19.20 17.76 -35.48
CA GLY A 180 18.65 18.83 -36.32
C GLY A 180 18.95 20.26 -35.84
N LYS A 181 19.31 20.45 -34.56
CA LYS A 181 19.73 21.76 -34.03
C LYS A 181 21.21 22.04 -34.25
N ALA A 182 22.03 20.99 -34.28
CA ALA A 182 23.43 21.09 -34.67
C ALA A 182 23.49 21.25 -36.19
N THR A 183 23.31 22.47 -36.71
CA THR A 183 23.68 22.76 -38.11
C THR A 183 25.18 22.50 -38.21
N ALA A 184 25.56 21.33 -38.70
CA ALA A 184 26.94 20.98 -38.93
C ALA A 184 27.54 22.08 -39.83
N TYR A 185 28.61 22.72 -39.36
CA TYR A 185 29.35 23.72 -40.13
C TYR A 185 30.12 23.02 -41.25
N THR A 186 29.42 22.41 -42.20
CA THR A 186 30.05 21.81 -43.38
C THR A 186 30.29 22.88 -44.42
N VAL A 187 31.49 22.88 -45.01
CA VAL A 187 31.80 23.72 -46.16
C VAL A 187 31.04 23.17 -47.36
N GLN A 188 30.19 23.99 -47.95
CA GLN A 188 29.44 23.65 -49.16
C GLN A 188 30.28 23.99 -50.39
N ALA A 189 30.68 22.97 -51.14
CA ALA A 189 31.34 23.18 -52.42
C ALA A 189 30.32 23.68 -53.45
N LEU A 190 30.60 24.82 -54.07
CA LEU A 190 29.82 25.32 -55.19
C LEU A 190 30.38 24.77 -56.49
N THR A 191 29.49 24.45 -57.42
CA THR A 191 29.86 24.19 -58.81
C THR A 191 30.25 25.50 -59.49
N ASP A 192 31.44 25.54 -60.10
CA ASP A 192 31.85 26.67 -60.91
C ASP A 192 30.96 26.81 -62.16
N SER A 193 30.40 28.00 -62.34
CA SER A 193 29.51 28.34 -63.45
C SER A 193 29.62 29.85 -63.72
N SER A 194 29.06 30.34 -64.84
CA SER A 194 29.04 31.79 -65.11
C SER A 194 28.36 32.60 -64.01
N THR A 195 27.36 32.02 -63.33
CA THR A 195 26.63 32.63 -62.21
C THR A 195 26.58 31.66 -61.04
N LEU A 196 27.34 31.94 -59.99
CA LEU A 196 27.44 31.15 -58.78
C LEU A 196 26.17 31.32 -57.96
N ALA A 197 25.43 30.22 -57.74
CA ALA A 197 24.25 30.18 -56.90
C ALA A 197 24.61 29.70 -55.49
N VAL A 198 24.08 30.39 -54.47
CA VAL A 198 24.28 30.05 -53.05
C VAL A 198 22.92 29.87 -52.40
N ASP A 199 22.69 28.71 -51.77
CA ASP A 199 21.51 28.47 -50.93
C ASP A 199 21.90 28.57 -49.46
N ALA A 200 21.48 29.65 -48.81
CA ALA A 200 21.83 29.95 -47.42
C ALA A 200 21.26 28.92 -46.42
N SER A 201 20.32 28.07 -46.82
CA SER A 201 19.81 26.99 -45.95
C SER A 201 20.77 25.80 -45.85
N LEU A 202 21.70 25.65 -46.81
CA LEU A 202 22.61 24.50 -46.89
C LEU A 202 23.88 24.66 -46.05
N GLY A 203 24.16 25.87 -45.55
CA GLY A 203 25.35 26.11 -44.75
C GLY A 203 25.67 27.58 -44.58
N ARG A 204 26.82 27.81 -43.95
CA ARG A 204 27.35 29.16 -43.69
C ARG A 204 28.64 29.43 -44.44
N HIS A 205 29.34 28.41 -44.93
CA HIS A 205 30.59 28.55 -45.67
C HIS A 205 30.45 27.87 -47.03
N PHE A 206 30.60 28.65 -48.09
CA PHE A 206 30.53 28.17 -49.48
C PHE A 206 31.88 28.36 -50.14
N ARG A 207 32.37 27.36 -50.87
CA ARG A 207 33.70 27.38 -51.48
C ARG A 207 33.63 27.09 -52.97
N VAL A 208 34.35 27.85 -53.77
CA VAL A 208 34.47 27.63 -55.22
C VAL A 208 35.90 27.89 -55.71
N THR A 209 36.34 27.14 -56.71
CA THR A 209 37.50 27.54 -57.53
C THR A 209 36.99 28.14 -58.83
N LEU A 210 37.36 29.39 -59.10
CA LEU A 210 36.88 30.16 -60.24
C LEU A 210 37.59 29.71 -61.51
N GLY A 211 36.85 29.08 -62.44
CA GLY A 211 37.36 28.70 -63.77
C GLY A 211 37.32 29.83 -64.80
N GLY A 212 36.83 31.01 -64.43
CA GLY A 212 36.65 32.17 -65.29
C GLY A 212 36.15 33.37 -64.49
N ASN A 213 35.84 34.47 -65.18
CA ASN A 213 35.17 35.61 -64.55
C ASN A 213 33.71 35.22 -64.26
N ARG A 214 33.30 35.32 -62.99
CA ARG A 214 31.99 34.84 -62.52
C ARG A 214 31.14 35.97 -61.95
N THR A 215 29.85 35.74 -61.89
CA THR A 215 28.91 36.56 -61.12
C THR A 215 28.44 35.78 -59.89
N LEU A 216 28.47 36.38 -58.70
CA LEU A 216 27.81 35.82 -57.52
C LEU A 216 26.34 36.25 -57.52
N ALA A 217 25.41 35.32 -57.68
CA ALA A 217 23.99 35.62 -57.47
C ALA A 217 23.72 35.94 -56.00
N ALA A 218 22.73 36.79 -55.72
CA ALA A 218 22.25 36.98 -54.35
C ALA A 218 21.83 35.62 -53.76
N PRO A 219 22.39 35.21 -52.61
CA PRO A 219 22.02 33.93 -52.01
C PRO A 219 20.51 33.81 -51.74
N THR A 220 19.96 32.62 -51.91
CA THR A 220 18.54 32.32 -51.65
C THR A 220 18.35 31.80 -50.23
N ASN A 221 17.09 31.76 -49.76
CA ASN A 221 16.70 31.17 -48.47
C ASN A 221 17.39 31.79 -47.24
N GLY A 222 17.75 33.07 -47.32
CA GLY A 222 18.35 33.81 -46.20
C GLY A 222 17.36 34.03 -45.05
N THR A 223 17.82 33.81 -43.82
CA THR A 223 17.10 34.23 -42.60
C THR A 223 17.65 35.55 -42.10
N ASP A 224 16.80 36.43 -41.55
CA ASP A 224 17.24 37.75 -41.10
C ASP A 224 18.42 37.66 -40.10
N GLY A 225 19.45 38.49 -40.31
CA GLY A 225 20.69 38.48 -39.53
C GLY A 225 21.63 37.30 -39.80
N GLN A 226 21.28 36.39 -40.72
CA GLN A 226 22.16 35.27 -41.08
C GLN A 226 23.43 35.76 -41.78
N MET A 227 24.58 35.28 -41.30
CA MET A 227 25.88 35.52 -41.93
C MET A 227 26.33 34.32 -42.77
N LEU A 228 27.01 34.59 -43.90
CA LEU A 228 27.67 33.62 -44.77
C LEU A 228 29.10 34.05 -45.04
N LEU A 229 29.96 33.07 -45.28
CA LEU A 229 31.30 33.22 -45.81
C LEU A 229 31.36 32.57 -47.20
N VAL A 230 31.78 33.32 -48.22
CA VAL A 230 32.04 32.79 -49.56
C VAL A 230 33.55 32.81 -49.81
N GLU A 231 34.15 31.63 -49.90
CA GLU A 231 35.54 31.41 -50.25
C GLU A 231 35.68 31.25 -51.77
N LEU A 232 36.49 32.13 -52.37
CA LEU A 232 36.72 32.22 -53.80
C LEU A 232 38.19 31.96 -54.07
N LYS A 233 38.51 30.82 -54.68
CA LYS A 233 39.88 30.46 -55.05
C LYS A 233 40.12 30.74 -56.53
N GLN A 234 41.20 31.43 -56.85
CA GLN A 234 41.72 31.54 -58.22
C GLN A 234 42.09 30.16 -58.75
N ASP A 235 41.81 29.89 -60.03
CA ASP A 235 42.34 28.68 -60.69
C ASP A 235 43.87 28.71 -60.84
N GLY A 236 44.41 27.72 -61.54
CA GLY A 236 45.85 27.63 -61.82
C GLY A 236 46.41 28.76 -62.71
N THR A 237 45.56 29.59 -63.33
CA THR A 237 45.99 30.74 -64.15
C THR A 237 45.97 32.04 -63.36
N GLY A 238 44.95 32.24 -62.54
CA GLY A 238 44.71 33.51 -61.85
C GLY A 238 43.98 34.54 -62.71
N ASN A 239 43.93 35.78 -62.22
CA ASN A 239 43.25 36.92 -62.85
C ASN A 239 41.74 36.75 -63.10
N ARG A 240 41.06 35.94 -62.29
CA ARG A 240 39.59 35.81 -62.32
C ARG A 240 38.95 36.92 -61.50
N THR A 241 37.88 37.50 -62.04
CA THR A 241 37.09 38.54 -61.36
C THR A 241 35.75 38.01 -60.87
N LEU A 242 35.17 38.69 -59.89
CA LEU A 242 33.83 38.44 -59.40
C LEU A 242 32.97 39.70 -59.56
N ALA A 243 31.88 39.58 -60.30
CA ALA A 243 30.80 40.55 -60.30
C ALA A 243 29.76 40.16 -59.24
N LEU A 244 29.08 41.15 -58.65
CA LEU A 244 27.99 40.91 -57.72
C LEU A 244 26.64 41.03 -58.45
N GLY A 245 25.77 40.06 -58.23
CA GLY A 245 24.41 40.05 -58.75
C GLY A 245 23.50 41.06 -58.04
N THR A 246 22.35 41.33 -58.64
CA THR A 246 21.33 42.19 -58.04
C THR A 246 20.88 41.62 -56.69
N GLY A 247 20.81 42.46 -55.66
CA GLY A 247 20.44 42.04 -54.30
C GLY A 247 21.62 41.87 -53.35
N ILE A 248 22.86 41.92 -53.84
CA ILE A 248 24.06 42.07 -53.01
C ILE A 248 24.48 43.54 -53.04
N VAL A 249 24.78 44.12 -51.88
CA VAL A 249 25.17 45.52 -51.73
C VAL A 249 26.50 45.63 -50.98
N LEU A 250 27.30 46.59 -51.39
CA LEU A 250 28.55 47.00 -50.75
C LEU A 250 28.31 48.26 -49.90
N GLY A 251 29.23 48.56 -48.99
CA GLY A 251 29.28 49.87 -48.33
C GLY A 251 29.72 50.97 -49.29
N ASP A 252 29.39 52.22 -48.99
CA ASP A 252 29.71 53.38 -49.85
C ASP A 252 31.22 53.58 -50.06
N ASP A 253 32.04 53.08 -49.15
CA ASP A 253 33.51 53.09 -49.19
C ASP A 253 34.10 52.04 -50.14
N VAL A 254 33.30 51.07 -50.58
CA VAL A 254 33.72 49.98 -51.48
C VAL A 254 32.82 49.94 -52.72
N SER A 255 33.35 50.37 -53.85
CA SER A 255 32.57 50.44 -55.11
C SER A 255 32.49 49.12 -55.87
N THR A 256 33.44 48.20 -55.66
CA THR A 256 33.48 46.89 -56.34
C THR A 256 34.25 45.85 -55.53
N VAL A 257 34.01 44.57 -55.80
CA VAL A 257 34.81 43.47 -55.27
C VAL A 257 36.04 43.28 -56.16
N VAL A 258 37.24 43.41 -55.58
CA VAL A 258 38.50 43.14 -56.26
C VAL A 258 39.12 41.89 -55.65
N LEU A 259 39.29 40.83 -56.42
CA LEU A 259 39.92 39.59 -55.94
C LEU A 259 41.45 39.64 -56.06
N SER A 260 42.12 38.80 -55.30
CA SER A 260 43.54 38.52 -55.50
C SER A 260 43.76 37.85 -56.86
N THR A 261 44.79 38.28 -57.58
CA THR A 261 45.01 37.86 -58.97
C THR A 261 45.94 36.66 -59.13
N GLY A 262 46.75 36.34 -58.12
CA GLY A 262 47.69 35.22 -58.18
C GLY A 262 46.99 33.87 -58.31
N ALA A 263 47.53 32.97 -59.14
CA ALA A 263 47.03 31.61 -59.26
C ALA A 263 46.92 30.91 -57.90
N GLY A 264 45.83 30.19 -57.68
CA GLY A 264 45.56 29.45 -56.44
C GLY A 264 45.33 30.28 -55.18
N LYS A 265 45.32 31.62 -55.26
CA LYS A 265 44.98 32.49 -54.12
C LYS A 265 43.50 32.39 -53.76
N SER A 266 43.21 32.36 -52.47
CA SER A 266 41.83 32.38 -51.94
C SER A 266 41.52 33.75 -51.34
N ASP A 267 40.34 34.27 -51.65
CA ASP A 267 39.72 35.43 -51.04
C ASP A 267 38.43 35.01 -50.31
N TYR A 268 38.01 35.81 -49.33
CA TYR A 268 36.83 35.53 -48.50
C TYR A 268 35.88 36.73 -48.48
N LEU A 269 34.61 36.48 -48.77
CA LEU A 269 33.54 37.47 -48.71
C LEU A 269 32.59 37.15 -47.55
N LEU A 270 32.52 38.03 -46.56
CA LEU A 270 31.59 37.92 -45.44
C LEU A 270 30.33 38.72 -45.74
N MET A 271 29.17 38.08 -45.70
CA MET A 271 27.88 38.71 -46.04
C MET A 271 26.84 38.47 -44.94
N LEU A 272 25.91 39.41 -44.75
CA LEU A 272 24.78 39.33 -43.84
C LEU A 272 23.46 39.57 -44.58
N TYR A 273 22.44 38.76 -44.30
CA TYR A 273 21.11 38.99 -44.86
C TYR A 273 20.33 40.00 -44.02
N ASN A 274 19.81 41.03 -44.67
CA ASN A 274 18.82 41.95 -44.12
C ASN A 274 17.49 41.68 -44.80
N ALA A 275 16.59 40.99 -44.09
CA ALA A 275 15.28 40.61 -44.62
C ALA A 275 14.36 41.81 -44.83
N ALA A 276 14.48 42.85 -44.01
CA ALA A 276 13.68 44.07 -44.15
C ALA A 276 13.97 44.81 -45.47
N GLN A 277 15.20 44.74 -45.96
CA GLN A 277 15.60 45.34 -47.25
C GLN A 277 15.65 44.33 -48.40
N THR A 278 15.51 43.03 -48.13
CA THR A 278 15.71 41.94 -49.11
C THR A 278 17.09 42.01 -49.78
N LYS A 279 18.13 42.35 -49.01
CA LYS A 279 19.52 42.50 -49.48
C LYS A 279 20.49 41.66 -48.68
N TRP A 280 21.53 41.18 -49.37
CA TRP A 280 22.75 40.70 -48.76
C TRP A 280 23.75 41.83 -48.68
N VAL A 281 24.15 42.19 -47.47
CA VAL A 281 25.13 43.24 -47.19
C VAL A 281 26.50 42.60 -47.06
N VAL A 282 27.47 43.03 -47.87
CA VAL A 282 28.86 42.63 -47.69
C VAL A 282 29.45 43.39 -46.51
N LEU A 283 29.93 42.66 -45.51
CA LEU A 283 30.52 43.21 -44.30
C LEU A 283 32.05 43.22 -44.32
N GLY A 284 32.66 42.37 -45.14
CA GLY A 284 34.11 42.28 -45.21
C GLY A 284 34.60 41.49 -46.41
N ILE A 285 35.75 41.91 -46.92
CA ILE A 285 36.48 41.25 -48.00
C ILE A 285 37.92 41.04 -47.51
N MET A 286 38.38 39.79 -47.48
CA MET A 286 39.72 39.43 -47.01
C MET A 286 40.46 38.72 -48.13
N HIS A 287 41.72 39.12 -48.35
CA HIS A 287 42.42 38.82 -49.59
C HIS A 287 43.66 37.94 -49.46
N GLY A 288 43.92 37.13 -50.48
CA GLY A 288 45.28 36.73 -50.86
C GLY A 288 45.89 35.54 -50.12
N TYR A 289 45.05 34.73 -49.47
CA TYR A 289 45.50 33.55 -48.74
C TYR A 289 46.07 32.49 -49.68
N THR A 290 47.11 31.80 -49.23
CA THR A 290 47.59 30.56 -49.84
C THR A 290 47.28 29.45 -48.85
N LEU A 291 46.48 28.49 -49.29
CA LEU A 291 46.01 27.33 -48.51
C LEU A 291 46.37 26.05 -49.25
#